data_AF-A0A4Y2G0P8-F1
#
_entry.id   AF-A0A4Y2G0P8-F1
#
_cell.length_a   1.000
_cell.length_b   1.000
_cell.length_c   1.000
_cell.angle_alpha   90.00
_cell.angle_beta   90.00
_cell.angle_gamma   90.00
#
_symmetry.space_group_name_H-M   'P 1'
#
loop_
_entity.id
_entity.type
_entity.pdbx_description
1 polymer ?
#
loop_
_entity_poly.entity_id
_entity_poly.type
_entity_poly.pdbx_seq_one_letter_code
_entity_poly.pdbx_strand_id
1 'polypeptide(L)'
;MRKDENFETKMETNERKAWESFKLVITSFLGNKKDPNYKSIVEEMIKNVKILGCSVSLKVHFLDSHLEYFLENLGAVSEEQGERFHQDIKEMER
;
A
#
# COMPACT_ATOMS: atom_id res chain seq x y z
N MET A 1 -10.18 4.78 -0.46
CA MET A 1 -9.35 5.76 0.28
C MET A 1 -9.96 7.14 0.15
N ARG A 2 -10.18 7.87 1.25
CA ARG A 2 -10.70 9.24 1.21
C ARG A 2 -9.66 10.12 0.52
N LYS A 3 -10.02 10.76 -0.58
CA LYS A 3 -9.12 11.65 -1.32
C LYS A 3 -9.16 13.03 -0.65
N ASP A 4 -8.01 13.45 -0.12
CA ASP A 4 -7.77 14.83 0.31
C ASP A 4 -6.73 15.42 -0.66
N GLU A 5 -7.16 16.38 -1.47
CA GLU A 5 -6.32 17.05 -2.48
C GLU A 5 -5.14 17.80 -1.85
N ASN A 6 -5.26 18.20 -0.58
CA ASN A 6 -4.24 18.93 0.15
C ASN A 6 -3.30 18.03 0.96
N PHE A 7 -3.49 16.71 0.96
CA PHE A 7 -2.67 15.80 1.74
C PHE A 7 -1.24 15.72 1.19
N GLU A 8 -1.10 15.54 -0.13
CA GLU A 8 0.21 15.38 -0.78
C GLU A 8 1.03 16.69 -0.79
N THR A 9 0.36 17.84 -0.73
CA THR A 9 1.02 19.15 -0.72
C THR A 9 1.71 19.46 0.61
N LYS A 10 1.30 18.79 1.70
CA LYS A 10 1.89 18.95 3.04
C LYS A 10 3.09 18.04 3.31
N MET A 11 3.39 17.10 2.41
CA MET A 11 4.50 16.16 2.59
C MET A 11 5.84 16.78 2.23
N GLU A 12 6.85 16.49 3.05
CA GLU A 12 8.24 16.77 2.74
C GLU A 12 8.74 15.88 1.59
N THR A 13 9.89 16.24 1.02
CA THR A 13 10.42 15.58 -0.20
C THR A 13 10.55 14.06 -0.04
N ASN A 14 11.09 13.58 1.09
CA ASN A 14 11.27 12.14 1.32
C ASN A 14 9.95 11.44 1.62
N GLU A 15 9.03 12.11 2.31
CA GLU A 15 7.70 11.58 2.62
C GLU A 15 6.90 11.39 1.33
N ARG A 16 6.97 12.38 0.43
CA ARG A 16 6.34 12.30 -0.90
C ARG A 16 6.91 11.14 -1.72
N LYS A 17 8.23 10.95 -1.74
CA LYS A 17 8.86 9.82 -2.44
C LYS A 17 8.39 8.47 -1.88
N ALA A 18 8.36 8.32 -0.56
CA ALA A 18 7.85 7.10 0.06
C ALA A 18 6.37 6.88 -0.26
N TRP A 19 5.56 7.94 -0.18
CA TRP A 19 4.14 7.91 -0.52
C TRP A 19 3.87 7.53 -1.98
N GLU A 20 4.60 8.10 -2.92
CA GLU A 20 4.51 7.77 -4.35
C GLU A 20 4.90 6.32 -4.62
N SER A 21 6.00 5.85 -4.01
CA SER A 21 6.41 4.43 -4.14
C SER A 21 5.37 3.48 -3.54
N PHE A 22 4.72 3.86 -2.43
CA PHE A 22 3.64 3.09 -1.84
C PHE A 22 2.39 3.03 -2.74
N LYS A 23 1.97 4.18 -3.32
CA LYS A 23 0.90 4.22 -4.33
C LYS A 23 1.20 3.30 -5.51
N LEU A 24 2.45 3.29 -5.97
CA LEU A 24 2.89 2.42 -7.07
C LEU A 24 2.78 0.93 -6.70
N VAL A 25 3.20 0.53 -5.50
CA VAL A 25 3.02 -0.86 -5.01
C VAL A 25 1.55 -1.25 -4.99
N ILE A 26 0.65 -0.36 -4.55
CA ILE A 26 -0.79 -0.63 -4.56
C ILE A 26 -1.29 -0.92 -5.97
N THR A 27 -0.95 -0.07 -6.94
CA THR A 27 -1.48 -0.18 -8.31
C THR A 27 -0.84 -1.29 -9.11
N SER A 28 0.42 -1.61 -8.85
CA SER A 28 1.23 -2.52 -9.66
C SER A 28 1.39 -3.91 -9.04
N PHE A 29 1.01 -4.12 -7.78
CA PHE A 29 1.14 -5.43 -7.13
C PHE A 29 -0.06 -5.81 -6.27
N LEU A 30 -0.48 -4.95 -5.34
CA LEU A 30 -1.54 -5.28 -4.38
C LEU A 30 -2.97 -5.18 -4.95
N GLY A 31 -3.11 -4.65 -6.15
CA GLY A 31 -4.39 -4.51 -6.83
C GLY A 31 -4.78 -5.76 -7.63
N ASN A 32 -5.45 -5.51 -8.76
CA ASN A 32 -5.95 -6.57 -9.65
C ASN A 32 -4.93 -7.08 -10.66
N LYS A 33 -3.72 -6.50 -10.66
CA LYS A 33 -2.65 -6.81 -11.60
C LYS A 33 -1.34 -6.95 -10.85
N LYS A 34 -0.53 -7.92 -11.26
CA LYS A 34 0.83 -8.13 -10.81
C LYS A 34 1.80 -7.75 -11.93
N ASP A 35 2.39 -6.57 -11.82
CA ASP A 35 3.39 -6.08 -12.76
C ASP A 35 4.62 -7.00 -12.77
N PRO A 36 5.22 -7.32 -13.93
CA PRO A 36 6.43 -8.14 -13.98
C PRO A 36 7.58 -7.63 -13.11
N ASN A 37 7.65 -6.31 -12.90
CA ASN A 37 8.69 -5.63 -12.11
C ASN A 37 8.26 -5.41 -10.64
N TYR A 38 7.21 -6.10 -10.15
CA TYR A 38 6.70 -5.91 -8.79
C TYR A 38 7.77 -6.01 -7.70
N LYS A 39 8.77 -6.90 -7.87
CA LYS A 39 9.87 -7.06 -6.91
C LYS A 39 10.68 -5.77 -6.74
N SER A 40 11.13 -5.16 -7.84
CA SER A 40 11.91 -3.92 -7.77
C SER A 40 11.08 -2.76 -7.23
N ILE A 41 9.78 -2.72 -7.57
CA ILE A 41 8.85 -1.70 -7.07
C ILE A 41 8.70 -1.80 -5.54
N VAL A 42 8.54 -3.02 -5.00
CA VAL A 42 8.44 -3.22 -3.54
C VAL A 42 9.77 -2.93 -2.84
N GLU A 43 10.89 -3.38 -3.40
CA GLU A 43 12.23 -3.07 -2.87
C GLU A 43 12.49 -1.55 -2.81
N GLU A 44 12.09 -0.81 -3.84
CA GLU A 44 12.22 0.65 -3.88
C GLU A 44 11.38 1.32 -2.79
N MET A 45 10.12 0.88 -2.61
CA MET A 45 9.28 1.38 -1.53
C MET A 45 9.93 1.14 -0.15
N ILE A 46 10.45 -0.06 0.10
CA ILE A 46 11.11 -0.39 1.37
C ILE A 46 12.35 0.48 1.60
N LYS A 47 13.14 0.76 0.56
CA LYS A 47 14.28 1.69 0.63
C LYS A 47 13.81 3.10 1.02
N ASN A 48 12.76 3.61 0.38
CA ASN A 48 12.23 4.94 0.69
C ASN A 48 11.67 5.04 2.11
N VAL A 49 10.96 4.00 2.59
CA VAL A 49 10.48 3.94 3.98
C VAL A 49 11.63 3.88 4.99
N LYS A 50 12.72 3.16 4.68
CA LYS A 50 13.93 3.15 5.53
C LYS A 50 14.63 4.50 5.58
N ILE A 51 14.67 5.25 4.47
CA ILE A 51 15.23 6.61 4.42
C ILE A 51 14.46 7.57 5.35
N LEU A 52 13.16 7.36 5.53
CA LEU A 52 12.36 8.12 6.51
C LEU A 52 12.71 7.80 7.98
N GLY A 53 13.58 6.82 8.23
CA GLY A 53 13.88 6.34 9.58
C GLY A 53 12.73 5.56 10.22
N CYS A 54 11.72 5.16 9.43
CA CYS A 54 10.60 4.38 9.92
C CYS A 54 11.01 2.93 10.17
N SER A 55 10.61 2.38 11.31
CA SER A 55 10.66 0.93 11.53
C SER A 55 9.73 0.25 10.52
N VAL A 56 10.24 -0.76 9.83
CA VAL A 56 9.44 -1.56 8.90
C VAL A 56 8.43 -2.36 9.71
N SER A 57 7.13 -2.16 9.44
CA SER A 57 6.08 -2.88 10.15
C SER A 57 6.12 -4.37 9.79
N LEU A 58 5.54 -5.22 10.66
CA LEU A 58 5.43 -6.66 10.40
C LEU A 58 4.76 -6.95 9.04
N LYS A 59 3.77 -6.14 8.63
CA LYS A 59 3.08 -6.28 7.34
C LYS A 59 4.02 -6.03 6.16
N VAL A 60 4.88 -5.03 6.24
CA VAL A 60 5.86 -4.72 5.18
C VAL A 60 6.96 -5.79 5.13
N HIS A 61 7.40 -6.29 6.28
CA HIS A 61 8.32 -7.43 6.34
C HIS A 61 7.73 -8.71 5.75
N PHE A 62 6.46 -9.00 6.06
CA PHE A 62 5.74 -10.13 5.50
C PHE A 62 5.61 -10.00 3.98
N LEU A 63 5.26 -8.80 3.50
CA LEU A 63 5.17 -8.48 2.08
C LEU A 63 6.48 -8.79 1.35
N ASP A 64 7.59 -8.24 1.83
CA ASP A 64 8.94 -8.43 1.28
C ASP A 64 9.36 -9.90 1.24
N SER A 65 9.13 -10.63 2.35
CA SER A 65 9.57 -12.02 2.51
C SER A 65 8.75 -13.01 1.66
N HIS A 66 7.51 -12.66 1.31
CA HIS A 66 6.57 -13.59 0.67
C HIS A 66 6.06 -13.09 -0.69
N LEU A 67 6.78 -12.17 -1.34
CA LEU A 67 6.42 -11.57 -2.63
C LEU A 67 5.97 -12.59 -3.70
N GLU A 68 6.64 -13.74 -3.76
CA GLU A 68 6.38 -14.77 -4.77
C GLU A 68 5.11 -15.59 -4.50
N TYR A 69 4.68 -15.68 -3.24
CA TYR A 69 3.50 -16.47 -2.84
C TYR A 69 2.17 -15.79 -3.17
N PHE A 70 2.19 -14.49 -3.45
CA PHE A 70 0.99 -13.74 -3.78
C PHE A 70 0.47 -14.10 -5.18
N LEU A 71 -0.85 -14.30 -5.26
CA LEU A 71 -1.59 -14.50 -6.51
C LEU A 71 -1.45 -13.31 -7.46
N GLU A 72 -1.76 -13.53 -8.73
CA GLU A 72 -1.67 -12.51 -9.77
C GLU A 72 -2.72 -11.40 -9.64
N ASN A 73 -3.86 -11.71 -9.01
CA ASN A 73 -4.97 -10.79 -8.81
C ASN A 73 -5.41 -10.81 -7.33
N LEU A 74 -4.76 -9.98 -6.52
CA LEU A 74 -5.02 -9.90 -5.07
C LEU A 74 -6.29 -9.15 -4.74
N GLY A 75 -6.66 -8.15 -5.54
CA GLY A 75 -7.90 -7.40 -5.32
C GLY A 75 -9.15 -8.29 -5.38
N ALA A 76 -9.15 -9.33 -6.22
CA ALA A 76 -10.27 -10.28 -6.32
C ALA A 76 -10.48 -11.16 -5.07
N VAL A 77 -9.44 -11.35 -4.25
CA VAL A 77 -9.48 -12.15 -3.03
C VAL A 77 -9.36 -11.31 -1.77
N SER A 78 -9.32 -9.98 -1.91
CA SER A 78 -9.17 -9.06 -0.79
C SER A 78 -10.46 -8.93 0.02
N GLU A 79 -10.32 -8.69 1.32
CA GLU A 79 -11.46 -8.42 2.22
C GLU A 79 -11.90 -6.94 2.16
N GLU A 80 -11.52 -6.18 1.14
CA GLU A 80 -11.80 -4.73 1.03
C GLU A 80 -13.29 -4.42 1.20
N GLN A 81 -14.17 -5.24 0.59
CA GLN A 81 -15.61 -5.05 0.71
C GLN A 81 -16.12 -5.33 2.13
N GLY A 82 -15.60 -6.36 2.79
CA GLY A 82 -15.94 -6.68 4.17
C GLY A 82 -15.51 -5.56 5.12
N GLU A 83 -14.26 -5.11 5.02
CA GLU A 83 -13.74 -4.00 5.83
C GLU A 83 -14.52 -2.70 5.61
N ARG A 84 -14.89 -2.40 4.36
CA ARG A 84 -15.71 -1.21 4.05
C ARG A 84 -17.10 -1.30 4.67
N PHE A 85 -17.73 -2.46 4.61
CA PHE A 85 -19.03 -2.68 5.23
C PHE A 85 -19.03 -2.40 6.74
N HIS A 86 -17.98 -2.85 7.46
CA HIS A 86 -17.85 -2.57 8.90
C HIS A 86 -17.69 -1.06 9.19
N GLN A 87 -16.97 -0.32 8.32
CA GLN A 87 -16.82 1.13 8.46
C GLN A 87 -18.15 1.86 8.21
N ASP A 88 -18.87 1.47 7.16
CA ASP A 88 -20.16 2.07 6.80
C ASP A 88 -21.20 1.82 7.91
N ILE A 89 -21.29 0.60 8.48
CA ILE A 89 -22.17 0.32 9.64
C ILE A 89 -21.82 1.22 10.82
N LYS A 90 -20.54 1.32 11.17
CA LYS A 90 -20.10 2.13 12.31
C LYS A 90 -20.46 3.62 12.13
N GLU A 91 -20.48 4.12 10.89
CA GLU A 91 -20.93 5.48 10.59
C GLU A 91 -22.46 5.61 10.66
N MET A 92 -23.21 4.61 10.20
CA MET A 92 -24.68 4.60 10.30
C MET A 92 -25.21 4.49 11.74
N GLU A 93 -24.48 3.83 12.64
CA GLU A 93 -24.85 3.69 14.06
C GLU A 93 -24.52 4.93 14.91
N ARG A 94 -23.83 5.92 14.34
CA ARG A 94 -23.39 7.13 15.03
C ARG A 94 -24.46 8.22 15.01
#